data_AF-A0A1Q3PHT6-F1
#
_entry.id   AF-A0A1Q3PHT6-F1
#
_cell.length_a   1.000
_cell.length_b   1.000
_cell.length_c   1.000
_cell.angle_alpha   90.00
_cell.angle_beta   90.00
_cell.angle_gamma   90.00
#
_symmetry.space_group_name_H-M   'P 1'
#
loop_
_entity.id
_entity.type
_entity.pdbx_description
1 polymer ?
#
loop_
_entity_poly.entity_id
_entity_poly.type
_entity_poly.pdbx_seq_one_letter_code
_entity_poly.pdbx_strand_id
1 'polypeptide(L)'
;MIRISQLPLIQNPGQFYASEHILLVDVLLVGDAPRQMREYIKNTHGGFIYDKKTYIPITLTGTPESLLGNAGKPIVFKFDRGFENHYHFDGDLKALIWHKKLYNISGLINQPSVQFEREEAFIIERYLAGHREYTAAPETEEKLLTLPAQNPSIGLKAMKGLRPVRKG
;
A
#
# COMPACT_ATOMS: atom_id res chain seq x y z
N MET A 1 9.85 -6.85 -18.41
CA MET A 1 10.14 -6.01 -17.23
C MET A 1 8.95 -5.08 -17.03
N ILE A 2 8.49 -4.91 -15.79
CA ILE A 2 7.25 -4.20 -15.44
C ILE A 2 7.62 -2.90 -14.71
N ARG A 3 7.02 -1.79 -15.11
CA ARG A 3 7.17 -0.51 -14.43
C ARG A 3 6.19 -0.41 -13.28
N ILE A 4 6.70 -0.26 -12.06
CA ILE A 4 5.92 0.02 -10.85
C ILE A 4 5.10 1.31 -11.04
N SER A 5 5.67 2.32 -11.70
CA SER A 5 4.97 3.58 -12.00
C SER A 5 3.70 3.42 -12.83
N GLN A 6 3.55 2.29 -13.53
CA GLN A 6 2.41 1.96 -14.38
C GLN A 6 1.43 0.99 -13.70
N LEU A 7 1.75 0.48 -12.52
CA LEU A 7 0.87 -0.44 -11.80
C LEU A 7 -0.33 0.32 -11.20
N PRO A 8 -1.52 -0.33 -11.13
CA PRO A 8 -2.68 0.25 -10.46
C PRO A 8 -2.41 0.45 -8.97
N LEU A 9 -2.41 1.71 -8.52
CA LEU A 9 -2.24 2.05 -7.10
C LEU A 9 -3.51 1.73 -6.30
N ILE A 10 -3.36 1.14 -5.13
CA ILE A 10 -4.42 0.95 -4.14
C ILE A 10 -4.59 2.25 -3.34
N GLN A 11 -5.76 2.85 -3.44
CA GLN A 11 -6.08 4.18 -2.90
C GLN A 11 -7.03 4.15 -1.70
N ASN A 12 -7.64 3.01 -1.40
CA ASN A 12 -8.53 2.85 -0.26
C ASN A 12 -8.61 1.38 0.20
N PRO A 13 -9.09 1.12 1.43
CA PRO A 13 -9.19 -0.25 1.96
C PRO A 13 -10.08 -1.17 1.11
N GLY A 14 -11.13 -0.65 0.47
CA GLY A 14 -11.99 -1.46 -0.41
C GLY A 14 -11.22 -2.06 -1.59
N GLN A 15 -10.36 -1.25 -2.24
CA GLN A 15 -9.47 -1.73 -3.30
C GLN A 15 -8.43 -2.73 -2.79
N PHE A 16 -7.95 -2.54 -1.55
CA PHE A 16 -7.00 -3.46 -0.92
C PHE A 16 -7.61 -4.85 -0.76
N TYR A 17 -8.77 -4.95 -0.11
CA TYR A 17 -9.44 -6.24 0.13
C TYR A 17 -10.05 -6.87 -1.13
N ALA A 18 -10.30 -6.08 -2.18
CA ALA A 18 -10.75 -6.60 -3.47
C ALA A 18 -9.60 -7.14 -4.35
N SER A 19 -8.34 -6.94 -3.96
CA SER A 19 -7.18 -7.40 -4.73
C SER A 19 -6.86 -8.85 -4.37
N GLU A 20 -6.72 -9.72 -5.37
CA GLU A 20 -6.24 -11.10 -5.16
C GLU A 20 -4.74 -11.13 -4.84
N HIS A 21 -3.98 -10.22 -5.46
CA HIS A 21 -2.55 -10.11 -5.24
C HIS A 21 -2.10 -8.65 -5.24
N ILE A 22 -1.22 -8.34 -4.29
CA ILE A 22 -0.71 -7.00 -4.05
C ILE A 22 0.81 -6.98 -4.13
N LEU A 23 1.32 -5.81 -4.48
CA LEU A 23 2.72 -5.45 -4.38
C LEU A 23 2.83 -4.30 -3.38
N LEU A 24 3.55 -4.54 -2.28
CA LEU A 24 4.03 -3.49 -1.40
C LEU A 24 5.40 -3.01 -1.91
N VAL A 25 5.55 -1.71 -2.06
CA VAL A 25 6.82 -1.06 -2.42
C VAL A 25 7.21 -0.07 -1.34
N ASP A 26 8.45 -0.15 -0.89
CA ASP A 26 9.02 0.77 0.09
C ASP A 26 10.54 0.94 -0.12
N VAL A 27 11.18 1.74 0.73
CA VAL A 27 12.62 1.99 0.71
C VAL A 27 13.25 1.72 2.06
N LEU A 28 14.30 0.91 2.08
CA LEU A 28 15.11 0.68 3.27
C LEU A 28 16.33 1.60 3.27
N LEU A 29 16.54 2.29 4.38
CA LEU A 29 17.79 2.99 4.64
C LEU A 29 18.86 1.97 5.03
N VAL A 30 19.96 1.97 4.29
CA VAL A 30 21.11 1.06 4.52
C VAL A 30 22.10 1.65 5.52
N GLY A 31 22.01 2.95 5.81
CA GLY A 31 22.72 3.61 6.92
C GLY A 31 24.25 3.47 6.89
N ASP A 32 24.84 3.28 8.08
CA ASP A 32 26.27 3.19 8.38
C ASP A 32 26.96 1.91 7.88
N ALA A 33 26.34 1.18 6.96
CA ALA A 33 27.01 0.07 6.30
C ALA A 33 28.39 0.54 5.76
N PRO A 34 29.45 -0.26 5.93
CA PRO A 34 30.78 0.09 5.43
C PRO A 34 30.73 0.48 3.95
N ARG A 35 31.61 1.39 3.52
CA ARG A 35 31.61 1.90 2.13
C ARG A 35 31.56 0.78 1.08
N GLN A 36 32.35 -0.27 1.26
CA GLN A 36 32.38 -1.43 0.38
C GLN A 36 31.02 -2.15 0.30
N MET A 37 30.29 -2.21 1.41
CA MET A 37 28.94 -2.80 1.46
C MET A 37 27.93 -1.92 0.73
N ARG A 38 28.00 -0.59 0.90
CA ARG A 38 27.13 0.34 0.16
C ARG A 38 27.37 0.26 -1.35
N GLU A 39 28.63 0.17 -1.77
CA GLU A 39 28.99 -0.03 -3.18
C GLU A 39 28.48 -1.37 -3.73
N TYR A 40 28.64 -2.45 -2.95
CA TYR A 40 28.09 -3.77 -3.29
C TYR A 40 26.57 -3.74 -3.47
N ILE A 41 25.85 -3.19 -2.49
CA ILE A 41 24.39 -3.08 -2.51
C ILE A 41 23.89 -2.29 -3.73
N LYS A 42 24.56 -1.19 -4.06
CA LYS A 42 24.22 -0.36 -5.22
C LYS A 42 24.33 -1.12 -6.54
N ASN A 43 25.38 -1.94 -6.66
CA ASN A 43 25.72 -2.66 -7.87
C ASN A 43 24.91 -3.96 -8.03
N THR A 44 24.60 -4.64 -6.92
CA THR A 44 24.02 -6.00 -6.94
C THR A 44 22.53 -6.02 -6.59
N HIS A 45 22.08 -5.18 -5.66
CA HIS A 45 20.73 -5.24 -5.08
C HIS A 45 19.86 -4.04 -5.46
N GLY A 46 20.23 -3.29 -6.50
CA GLY A 46 19.41 -2.17 -6.98
C GLY A 46 19.43 -0.93 -6.07
N GLY A 47 20.35 -0.85 -5.10
CA GLY A 47 20.43 0.29 -4.19
C GLY A 47 20.85 1.59 -4.88
N PHE A 48 20.44 2.74 -4.35
CA PHE A 48 20.72 4.06 -4.92
C PHE A 48 21.08 5.08 -3.83
N ILE A 49 21.58 6.25 -4.23
CA ILE A 49 21.98 7.32 -3.31
C ILE A 49 21.00 8.47 -3.42
N TYR A 50 20.47 8.92 -2.28
CA TYR A 50 19.66 10.13 -2.17
C TYR A 50 20.04 10.87 -0.88
N ASP A 51 20.17 12.20 -0.95
CA ASP A 51 20.58 13.03 0.20
C ASP A 51 21.76 12.46 1.02
N LYS A 52 22.84 12.08 0.31
CA LYS A 52 24.07 11.47 0.87
C LYS A 52 23.88 10.16 1.63
N LYS A 53 22.68 9.57 1.60
CA LYS A 53 22.33 8.28 2.22
C LYS A 53 22.10 7.23 1.14
N THR A 54 22.37 5.97 1.48
CA THR A 54 22.14 4.82 0.58
C THR A 54 20.83 4.13 0.94
N TYR A 55 20.00 3.91 -0.06
CA TYR A 55 18.70 3.27 0.05
C TYR A 55 18.62 2.03 -0.83
N ILE A 56 17.74 1.10 -0.48
CA ILE A 56 17.37 -0.06 -1.29
C ILE A 56 15.86 -0.04 -1.48
N PRO A 57 15.35 -0.13 -2.71
CA PRO A 57 13.93 -0.37 -2.92
C PRO A 57 13.60 -1.80 -2.49
N ILE A 58 12.56 -1.95 -1.67
CA ILE A 58 12.02 -3.27 -1.32
C ILE A 58 10.67 -3.46 -1.97
N THR A 59 10.44 -4.70 -2.41
CA THR A 59 9.19 -5.13 -3.00
C THR A 59 8.75 -6.42 -2.32
N LEU A 60 7.54 -6.42 -1.75
CA LEU A 60 6.93 -7.61 -1.17
C LEU A 60 5.64 -7.92 -1.92
N THR A 61 5.50 -9.16 -2.38
CA THR A 61 4.30 -9.63 -3.08
C THR A 61 3.54 -10.61 -2.20
N GLY A 62 2.22 -10.58 -2.24
CA GLY A 62 1.38 -11.46 -1.43
C GLY A 62 -0.10 -11.18 -1.61
N THR A 63 -0.94 -11.86 -0.84
CA THR A 63 -2.36 -11.51 -0.70
C THR A 63 -2.55 -10.44 0.39
N PRO A 64 -3.67 -9.69 0.38
CA PRO A 64 -4.02 -8.77 1.47
C PRO A 64 -3.91 -9.40 2.87
N GLU A 65 -4.40 -10.63 3.02
CA GLU A 65 -4.40 -11.38 4.28
C GLU A 65 -2.98 -11.73 4.72
N SER A 66 -2.13 -12.13 3.78
CA SER A 66 -0.72 -12.42 4.08
C SER A 66 0.04 -11.20 4.58
N LEU A 67 -0.22 -10.01 4.02
CA LEU A 67 0.42 -8.78 4.48
C LEU A 67 -0.03 -8.42 5.89
N LEU A 68 -1.35 -8.44 6.15
CA LEU A 68 -1.91 -8.16 7.48
C LEU A 68 -1.47 -9.19 8.52
N GLY A 69 -1.38 -10.47 8.16
CA GLY A 69 -0.90 -11.54 9.04
C GLY A 69 0.58 -11.42 9.42
N ASN A 70 1.34 -10.56 8.73
CA ASN A 70 2.73 -10.22 9.04
C ASN A 70 2.89 -8.90 9.79
N ALA A 71 1.79 -8.22 10.16
CA ALA A 71 1.85 -7.05 11.03
C ALA A 71 2.57 -7.38 12.35
N GLY A 72 3.49 -6.49 12.75
CA GLY A 72 4.32 -6.63 13.95
C GLY A 72 5.46 -7.66 13.84
N LYS A 73 5.58 -8.39 12.73
CA LYS A 73 6.66 -9.38 12.53
C LYS A 73 7.82 -8.75 11.74
N PRO A 74 9.08 -8.93 12.18
CA PRO A 74 10.23 -8.47 11.41
C PRO A 74 10.38 -9.30 10.13
N ILE A 75 10.48 -8.62 9.00
CA ILE A 75 10.87 -9.21 7.72
C ILE A 75 12.36 -8.94 7.53
N VAL A 76 13.16 -9.99 7.68
CA VAL A 76 14.62 -9.90 7.63
C VAL A 76 15.09 -10.02 6.17
N PHE A 77 15.73 -8.97 5.67
CA PHE A 77 16.44 -8.97 4.41
C PHE A 77 17.91 -9.27 4.68
N LYS A 78 18.37 -10.46 4.26
CA LYS A 78 19.78 -10.86 4.34
C LYS A 78 20.47 -10.63 3.00
N PHE A 79 21.67 -10.07 3.06
CA PHE A 79 22.52 -9.84 1.90
C PHE A 79 23.75 -10.74 1.98
N ASP A 80 24.28 -11.16 0.83
CA ASP A 80 25.29 -12.24 0.71
C ASP A 80 26.60 -12.00 1.49
N ARG A 81 26.82 -10.78 1.99
CA ARG A 81 27.99 -10.38 2.78
C ARG A 81 27.71 -10.24 4.28
N GLY A 82 26.67 -10.90 4.79
CA GLY A 82 26.32 -10.91 6.22
C GLY A 82 25.71 -9.59 6.72
N PHE A 83 25.33 -8.70 5.81
CA PHE A 83 24.52 -7.54 6.16
C PHE A 83 23.06 -7.97 6.26
N GLU A 84 22.37 -7.53 7.31
CA GLU A 84 20.96 -7.82 7.53
C GLU A 84 20.23 -6.52 7.83
N ASN A 85 19.02 -6.35 7.26
CA ASN A 85 18.16 -5.21 7.53
C ASN A 85 16.74 -5.71 7.80
N HIS A 86 16.05 -5.08 8.75
CA HIS A 86 14.76 -5.56 9.23
C HIS A 86 13.69 -4.56 8.85
N TYR A 87 12.77 -4.99 7.98
CA TYR A 87 11.56 -4.26 7.70
C TYR A 87 10.48 -4.63 8.72
N HIS A 88 9.80 -3.62 9.25
CA HIS A 88 8.69 -3.80 10.17
C HIS A 88 7.45 -3.16 9.58
N PHE A 89 6.44 -3.97 9.31
CA PHE A 89 5.10 -3.49 9.03
C PHE A 89 4.33 -3.42 10.34
N ASP A 90 3.86 -2.25 10.73
CA ASP A 90 3.12 -2.00 11.98
C ASP A 90 1.64 -2.42 11.92
N GLY A 91 1.13 -2.74 10.72
CA GLY A 91 -0.27 -3.09 10.51
C GLY A 91 -1.15 -1.92 10.08
N ASP A 92 -0.63 -0.69 9.97
CA ASP A 92 -1.43 0.48 9.60
C ASP A 92 -1.64 0.55 8.08
N LEU A 93 -2.74 -0.06 7.62
CA LEU A 93 -3.16 -0.02 6.23
C LEU A 93 -3.43 1.41 5.73
N LYS A 94 -3.96 2.29 6.59
CA LYS A 94 -4.27 3.68 6.19
C LYS A 94 -2.97 4.44 5.92
N ALA A 95 -1.95 4.25 6.76
CA ALA A 95 -0.62 4.80 6.53
C ALA A 95 -0.03 4.29 5.21
N LEU A 96 -0.07 2.99 4.94
CA LEU A 96 0.45 2.43 3.69
C LEU A 96 -0.23 3.01 2.44
N ILE A 97 -1.55 3.15 2.48
CA ILE A 97 -2.34 3.75 1.39
C ILE A 97 -1.99 5.24 1.24
N TRP A 98 -1.93 5.98 2.36
CA TRP A 98 -1.55 7.39 2.38
C TRP A 98 -0.17 7.62 1.73
N HIS A 99 0.80 6.77 2.07
CA HIS A 99 2.15 6.80 1.50
C HIS A 99 2.25 6.16 0.11
N LYS A 100 1.13 5.71 -0.49
CA LYS A 100 1.08 5.14 -1.85
C LYS A 100 2.03 3.95 -2.02
N LYS A 101 2.08 3.07 -1.02
CA LYS A 101 2.98 1.91 -0.99
C LYS A 101 2.37 0.64 -1.59
N LEU A 102 1.06 0.62 -1.82
CA LEU A 102 0.33 -0.60 -2.21
C LEU A 102 -0.17 -0.53 -3.65
N TYR A 103 0.12 -1.56 -4.43
CA TYR A 103 -0.31 -1.70 -5.82
C TYR A 103 -1.06 -3.01 -6.03
N ASN A 104 -2.09 -2.99 -6.87
CA ASN A 104 -2.80 -4.19 -7.29
C ASN A 104 -2.05 -4.84 -8.47
N ILE A 105 -1.61 -6.07 -8.27
CA ILE A 105 -0.92 -6.87 -9.30
C ILE A 105 -1.69 -8.16 -9.62
N SER A 106 -2.98 -8.20 -9.32
CA SER A 106 -3.85 -9.37 -9.58
C SER A 106 -3.84 -9.78 -11.05
N GLY A 107 -3.70 -8.82 -11.98
CA GLY A 107 -3.57 -9.12 -13.41
C GLY A 107 -2.26 -9.82 -13.82
N LEU A 108 -1.30 -9.96 -12.90
CA LEU A 108 0.05 -10.49 -13.17
C LEU A 108 0.30 -11.86 -12.53
N ILE A 109 -0.67 -12.42 -11.80
CA ILE A 109 -0.50 -13.65 -10.99
C ILE A 109 -0.08 -14.86 -11.86
N ASN A 110 -0.56 -14.92 -13.10
CA ASN A 110 -0.27 -16.02 -14.02
C ASN A 110 1.06 -15.86 -14.77
N GLN A 111 1.86 -14.83 -14.47
CA GLN A 111 3.16 -14.65 -15.11
C GLN A 111 4.22 -15.52 -14.41
N PRO A 112 5.01 -16.30 -15.16
CA PRO A 112 5.98 -17.24 -14.58
C PRO A 112 7.13 -16.54 -13.84
N SER A 113 7.40 -15.26 -14.15
CA SER A 113 8.38 -14.44 -13.45
C SER A 113 8.01 -12.96 -13.57
N VAL A 114 7.81 -12.29 -12.44
CA VAL A 114 7.63 -10.83 -12.40
C VAL A 114 8.98 -10.18 -12.16
N GLN A 115 9.46 -9.42 -13.14
CA GLN A 115 10.68 -8.60 -13.01
C GLN A 115 10.30 -7.13 -13.11
N PHE A 116 10.64 -6.35 -12.08
CA PHE A 116 10.37 -4.91 -12.07
C PHE A 116 11.53 -4.10 -12.66
N GLU A 117 11.20 -3.02 -13.37
CA GLU A 117 12.19 -2.05 -13.82
C GLU A 117 12.79 -1.28 -12.63
N ARG A 118 14.09 -0.95 -12.72
CA ARG A 118 14.77 -0.13 -11.72
C ARG A 118 14.40 1.34 -11.94
N GLU A 119 13.25 1.74 -11.42
CA GLU A 119 12.72 3.10 -11.59
C GLU A 119 13.20 4.05 -10.48
N GLU A 120 14.52 4.27 -10.37
CA GLU A 120 15.11 5.04 -9.25
C GLU A 120 14.49 6.43 -9.09
N ALA A 121 14.35 7.18 -10.18
CA ALA A 121 13.79 8.53 -10.15
C ALA A 121 12.37 8.54 -9.58
N PHE A 122 11.53 7.58 -10.00
CA PHE A 122 10.18 7.41 -9.49
C PHE A 122 10.17 7.04 -8.01
N ILE A 123 11.01 6.08 -7.59
CA ILE A 123 11.11 5.64 -6.19
C ILE A 123 11.55 6.81 -5.29
N ILE A 124 12.56 7.59 -5.71
CA ILE A 124 13.05 8.77 -4.99
C ILE A 124 11.93 9.79 -4.86
N GLU A 125 11.27 10.14 -5.97
CA GLU A 125 10.21 11.13 -5.98
C GLU A 125 9.04 10.70 -5.08
N ARG A 126 8.64 9.42 -5.14
CA ARG A 126 7.49 8.90 -4.40
C ARG A 126 7.76 8.73 -2.91
N TYR A 127 8.86 8.08 -2.55
CA TYR A 127 9.04 7.53 -1.20
C TYR A 127 10.05 8.31 -0.34
N LEU A 128 10.84 9.19 -0.95
CA LEU A 128 11.85 9.99 -0.23
C LEU A 128 11.57 11.48 -0.33
N ALA A 129 11.65 12.06 -1.54
CA ALA A 129 11.46 13.49 -1.75
C ALA A 129 10.01 13.93 -1.52
N GLY A 130 9.05 13.12 -1.99
CA GLY A 130 7.62 13.35 -1.81
C GLY A 130 7.05 12.74 -0.51
N HIS A 131 7.90 12.22 0.37
CA HIS A 131 7.46 11.65 1.64
C HIS A 131 6.79 12.74 2.49
N ARG A 132 5.64 12.40 3.08
CA ARG A 132 4.91 13.25 4.02
C ARG A 132 4.60 12.41 5.23
N GLU A 133 4.84 12.95 6.42
CA GLU A 133 4.45 12.26 7.65
C GLU A 133 2.97 11.91 7.62
N TYR A 134 2.68 10.68 8.03
CA TYR A 134 1.31 10.26 8.26
C TYR A 134 0.82 10.96 9.52
N THR A 135 0.16 12.09 9.33
CA THR A 135 -0.71 12.64 10.34
C THR A 135 -1.97 11.80 10.26
N ALA A 136 -2.22 10.96 11.28
CA ALA A 136 -3.53 10.33 11.41
C ALA A 136 -4.54 11.47 11.24
N ALA A 137 -5.33 11.42 10.16
CA ALA A 137 -6.34 12.44 9.94
C ALA A 137 -7.13 12.56 11.24
N PRO A 138 -7.49 13.78 11.69
CA PRO A 138 -8.47 13.89 12.76
C PRO A 138 -9.62 12.98 12.33
N GLU A 139 -10.15 12.18 13.24
CA GLU A 139 -11.38 11.44 12.99
C GLU A 139 -12.34 12.45 12.37
N THR A 140 -12.45 12.46 11.04
CA THR A 140 -13.63 12.97 10.39
C THR A 140 -14.61 11.98 10.95
N GLU A 141 -15.29 12.39 12.02
CA GLU A 141 -16.54 11.81 12.45
C GLU A 141 -17.19 11.42 11.14
N GLU A 142 -17.23 10.12 10.86
CA GLU A 142 -18.17 9.64 9.87
C GLU A 142 -19.46 10.23 10.42
N LYS A 143 -19.95 11.29 9.78
CA LYS A 143 -21.29 11.77 10.03
C LYS A 143 -22.12 10.57 9.64
N LEU A 144 -22.35 9.68 10.62
CA LEU A 144 -23.46 8.77 10.69
C LEU A 144 -24.58 9.56 10.08
N LEU A 145 -25.05 9.12 8.92
CA LEU A 145 -26.13 9.73 8.15
C LEU A 145 -27.08 10.38 9.15
N THR A 146 -27.00 11.71 9.29
CA THR A 146 -27.84 12.42 10.24
C THR A 146 -29.24 12.22 9.71
N LEU A 147 -30.00 11.35 10.36
CA LEU A 147 -31.39 11.15 10.04
C LEU A 147 -32.03 12.54 10.08
N PRO A 148 -32.69 12.98 9.00
CA PRO A 148 -33.29 14.29 8.98
C PRO A 148 -34.24 14.38 10.18
N ALA A 149 -34.14 15.47 10.95
CA ALA A 149 -34.94 15.69 12.16
C ALA A 149 -36.46 15.66 11.91
N GLN A 150 -36.86 15.72 10.63
CA GLN A 150 -38.19 15.42 10.18
C GLN A 150 -38.12 14.31 9.13
N ASN A 151 -38.80 13.20 9.41
CA ASN A 151 -39.12 12.23 8.37
C ASN A 151 -39.81 13.00 7.23
N PRO A 152 -39.35 12.89 5.96
CA PRO A 152 -40.14 13.40 4.86
C PRO A 152 -41.50 12.70 4.97
N SER A 153 -42.57 13.46 5.10
CA SER A 153 -43.91 12.91 5.04
C SER A 153 -44.02 12.17 3.71
N ILE A 154 -44.01 10.84 3.75
CA ILE A 154 -44.25 10.01 2.57
C ILE A 154 -45.62 10.45 2.06
N GLY A 155 -45.64 11.24 1.00
CA GLY A 155 -46.86 11.53 0.29
C GLY A 155 -47.43 10.20 -0.18
N LEU A 156 -48.60 9.82 0.34
CA LEU A 156 -49.33 8.63 -0.06
C LEU A 156 -49.88 8.80 -1.49
N LYS A 157 -48.99 8.94 -2.48
CA LYS A 157 -49.35 8.65 -3.87
C LYS A 157 -49.08 7.17 -4.09
N ALA A 158 -50.15 6.38 -3.97
CA ALA A 158 -50.13 4.99 -4.37
C ALA A 158 -49.64 4.89 -5.83
N MET A 159 -48.58 4.12 -6.07
CA MET A 159 -48.24 3.71 -7.43
C MET A 159 -49.39 2.83 -7.94
N LYS A 160 -49.93 3.18 -9.11
CA LYS A 160 -51.03 2.44 -9.77
C LYS A 160 -50.59 0.97 -9.93
N GLY A 161 -51.25 0.05 -9.23
CA GLY A 161 -51.08 -1.39 -9.44
C GLY A 161 -50.71 -2.23 -8.21
N LEU A 162 -50.42 -1.63 -7.05
CA LEU A 162 -50.06 -2.40 -5.85
C LEU A 162 -51.17 -2.32 -4.78
N ARG A 163 -51.79 -3.46 -4.47
CA ARG A 163 -52.76 -3.57 -3.36
C ARG A 163 -52.02 -3.79 -2.04
N PRO A 164 -52.30 -3.02 -0.98
CA PRO A 164 -51.70 -3.27 0.34
C PRO A 164 -52.23 -4.57 0.94
N VAL A 165 -51.33 -5.36 1.53
CA VAL A 165 -51.69 -6.54 2.33
C VAL A 165 -52.12 -6.05 3.71
N ARG A 166 -53.39 -6.26 4.09
CA ARG A 166 -53.85 -6.02 5.46
C ARG A 166 -53.20 -7.06 6.37
N LYS A 167 -52.42 -6.60 7.36
CA LYS A 167 -52.23 -7.37 8.59
C LYS A 167 -53.51 -7.21 9.43
N GLY A 168 -54.00 -8.31 9.98
CA GLY A 168 -55.26 -8.42 10.72
C GLY A 168 -55.32 -7.54 11.97
#